data_AF-A0A7C7KY18-F1
#
_entry.id   AF-A0A7C7KY18-F1
#
_cell.length_a   1.000
_cell.length_b   1.000
_cell.length_c   1.000
_cell.angle_alpha   90.00
_cell.angle_beta   90.00
_cell.angle_gamma   90.00
#
_symmetry.space_group_name_H-M   'P 1'
#
loop_
_entity.id
_entity.type
_entity.pdbx_description
1 polymer ?
#
loop_
_entity_poly.entity_id
_entity_poly.type
_entity_poly.pdbx_seq_one_letter_code
_entity_poly.pdbx_strand_id
1 'polypeptide(L)'
;MLWTEYRYKEEDYDSLIRSLKGVSKHRYGVLLKDPPKLKGYPTGPRVFRVPEGWVILSPKPYTRYHTLQDLRKPIRLVPFIIFLAGDRLRLQVNRDYVRLQLKRARALSSSAYWYGSRRKRERDYIKAVNNLTRELKAIDRVAFVYPQTKIAYNRKLRWIVHEFMTSVLGLSSRLARWKMAQYLISF
;
A
#
# COMPACT_ATOMS: atom_id res chain seq x y z
N MET A 1 -6.69 14.22 -4.51
CA MET A 1 -6.87 13.17 -3.48
C MET A 1 -5.77 13.32 -2.44
N LEU A 2 -6.12 13.51 -1.16
CA LEU A 2 -5.13 13.50 -0.09
C LEU A 2 -4.60 12.07 0.06
N TRP A 3 -3.28 11.90 -0.03
CA TRP A 3 -2.62 10.58 0.00
C TRP A 3 -2.91 9.79 1.30
N THR A 4 -3.41 10.47 2.33
CA THR A 4 -3.79 9.91 3.63
C THR A 4 -5.13 9.16 3.64
N GLU A 5 -5.97 9.33 2.62
CA GLU A 5 -7.33 8.78 2.57
C GLU A 5 -7.49 7.55 1.69
N TYR A 6 -6.58 7.34 0.74
CA TYR A 6 -6.70 6.24 -0.23
C TYR A 6 -6.70 4.85 0.43
N ARG A 7 -7.63 3.99 0.01
CA ARG A 7 -7.72 2.56 0.39
C ARG A 7 -7.34 1.73 -0.82
N TYR A 8 -6.40 0.81 -0.64
CA TYR A 8 -5.95 -0.04 -1.73
C TYR A 8 -7.10 -0.87 -2.31
N LYS A 9 -7.31 -0.72 -3.61
CA LYS A 9 -8.09 -1.63 -4.44
C LYS A 9 -7.17 -2.22 -5.50
N GLU A 10 -7.26 -3.54 -5.69
CA GLU A 10 -6.41 -4.23 -6.68
C GLU A 10 -6.76 -3.80 -8.10
N GLU A 11 -8.05 -3.56 -8.38
CA GLU A 11 -8.60 -3.06 -9.64
C GLU A 11 -7.90 -1.79 -10.14
N ASP A 12 -7.56 -0.88 -9.21
CA ASP A 12 -6.94 0.41 -9.52
C ASP A 12 -5.51 0.26 -10.10
N TYR A 13 -4.87 -0.89 -9.90
CA TYR A 13 -3.51 -1.16 -10.37
C TYR A 13 -3.40 -2.43 -11.22
N ASP A 14 -4.50 -3.12 -11.50
CA ASP A 14 -4.48 -4.46 -12.13
C ASP A 14 -3.77 -4.43 -13.50
N SER A 15 -4.04 -3.42 -14.32
CA SER A 15 -3.36 -3.22 -15.61
C SER A 15 -1.84 -3.09 -15.48
N LEU A 16 -1.39 -2.29 -14.49
CA LEU A 16 0.03 -2.11 -14.18
C LEU A 16 0.66 -3.40 -13.66
N ILE A 17 0.00 -4.06 -12.69
CA ILE A 17 0.48 -5.31 -12.08
C ILE A 17 0.64 -6.40 -13.15
N ARG A 18 -0.36 -6.61 -14.01
CA ARG A 18 -0.29 -7.59 -15.10
C ARG A 18 0.84 -7.27 -16.07
N SER A 19 1.02 -5.99 -16.42
CA SER A 19 2.10 -5.58 -17.31
C SER A 19 3.48 -5.84 -16.72
N LEU A 20 3.65 -5.67 -15.41
CA LEU A 20 4.94 -5.86 -14.73
C LEU A 20 5.23 -7.34 -14.39
N LYS A 21 4.22 -8.21 -14.36
CA LYS A 21 4.40 -9.67 -14.27
C LYS A 21 5.00 -10.27 -15.54
N GLY A 22 4.77 -9.65 -16.70
CA GLY A 22 5.32 -10.09 -18.00
C GLY A 22 6.80 -9.74 -18.19
N VAL A 23 7.40 -10.25 -19.28
CA VAL A 23 8.76 -9.85 -19.69
C VAL A 23 8.72 -8.44 -20.25
N SER A 24 8.93 -7.46 -19.37
CA SER A 24 8.94 -6.03 -19.69
C SER A 24 10.38 -5.56 -19.99
N LYS A 25 10.65 -5.11 -21.22
CA LYS A 25 11.91 -4.44 -21.60
C LYS A 25 11.92 -2.94 -21.27
N HIS A 26 11.00 -2.47 -20.42
CA HIS A 26 10.91 -1.05 -20.05
C HIS A 26 11.98 -0.71 -19.03
N ARG A 27 12.72 0.37 -19.28
CA ARG A 27 13.77 0.89 -18.40
C ARG A 27 13.45 2.28 -17.86
N TYR A 28 12.63 3.03 -18.60
CA TYR A 28 12.29 4.40 -18.29
C TYR A 28 10.81 4.50 -17.93
N GLY A 29 10.45 5.49 -17.13
CA GLY A 29 9.06 5.81 -16.87
C GLY A 29 8.87 7.15 -16.21
N VAL A 30 7.62 7.56 -16.04
CA VAL A 30 7.25 8.76 -15.29
C VAL A 30 5.83 8.60 -14.75
N LEU A 31 5.53 9.27 -13.63
CA LEU A 31 4.17 9.46 -13.13
C LEU A 31 3.73 10.89 -13.47
N LEU A 32 2.65 11.01 -14.25
CA LEU A 32 2.02 12.29 -14.61
C LEU A 32 0.70 12.45 -13.85
N LYS A 33 0.37 13.68 -13.46
CA LYS A 33 -0.95 13.96 -12.85
C LYS A 33 -2.05 13.97 -13.89
N ASP A 34 -1.77 14.58 -15.05
CA ASP A 34 -2.73 14.76 -16.13
C ASP A 34 -2.63 13.63 -17.16
N PRO A 35 -3.71 13.35 -17.91
CA PRO A 35 -3.70 12.37 -18.99
C PRO A 35 -2.61 12.67 -20.01
N PRO A 36 -1.79 11.67 -20.38
CA PRO A 36 -0.72 11.89 -21.34
C PRO A 36 -1.27 12.11 -22.74
N LYS A 37 -0.68 13.06 -23.47
CA LYS A 37 -1.04 13.31 -24.87
C LYS A 37 -0.35 12.27 -25.76
N LEU A 38 -0.90 11.06 -25.85
CA LEU A 38 -0.33 9.99 -26.68
C LEU A 38 -1.28 9.68 -27.84
N LYS A 39 -0.96 10.17 -29.04
CA LYS A 39 -1.60 9.73 -30.30
C LYS A 39 -0.74 8.64 -30.95
N GLY A 40 -1.34 7.47 -31.23
CA GLY A 40 -0.90 6.57 -32.30
C GLY A 40 0.34 5.69 -32.06
N TYR A 41 0.53 5.09 -30.89
CA TYR A 41 1.63 4.14 -30.66
C TYR A 41 1.15 2.68 -30.52
N PRO A 42 1.21 1.86 -31.59
CA PRO A 42 0.83 0.43 -31.52
C PRO A 42 1.90 -0.44 -30.83
N THR A 43 3.18 -0.03 -30.84
CA THR A 43 4.33 -0.76 -30.26
C THR A 43 5.27 0.18 -29.50
N GLY A 44 4.69 1.00 -28.61
CA GLY A 44 5.39 2.10 -27.94
C GLY A 44 5.28 2.10 -26.41
N PRO A 45 5.41 3.27 -25.76
CA PRO A 45 5.32 3.40 -24.31
C PRO A 45 3.98 2.87 -23.78
N ARG A 46 4.01 2.08 -22.72
CA ARG A 46 2.82 1.60 -22.03
C ARG A 46 2.32 2.63 -21.04
N VAL A 47 1.00 2.78 -20.99
CA VAL A 47 0.33 3.80 -20.19
C VAL A 47 -0.65 3.13 -19.26
N PHE A 48 -0.59 3.46 -17.98
CA PHE A 48 -1.46 2.91 -16.95
C PHE A 48 -2.12 4.05 -16.20
N ARG A 49 -3.45 4.03 -16.14
CA ARG A 49 -4.18 4.89 -15.22
C ARG A 49 -4.07 4.28 -13.82
N VAL A 50 -3.71 5.11 -12.85
CA VAL A 50 -3.62 4.77 -11.42
C VAL A 50 -4.28 5.88 -10.60
N PRO A 51 -4.63 5.67 -9.32
CA PRO A 51 -5.26 6.70 -8.49
C PRO A 51 -4.47 8.01 -8.38
N GLU A 52 -3.15 7.94 -8.51
CA GLU A 52 -2.24 9.08 -8.43
C GLU A 52 -2.10 9.85 -9.75
N GLY A 53 -2.62 9.30 -10.85
CA GLY A 53 -2.51 9.86 -12.20
C GLY A 53 -2.22 8.80 -13.26
N TRP A 54 -1.17 9.00 -14.03
CA TRP A 54 -0.84 8.18 -15.20
C TRP A 54 0.63 7.78 -15.18
N VAL A 55 0.88 6.47 -15.14
CA VAL A 55 2.22 5.90 -15.25
C VAL A 55 2.51 5.62 -16.72
N ILE A 56 3.59 6.20 -17.24
CA ILE A 56 4.15 5.84 -18.54
C ILE A 56 5.40 4.99 -18.31
N LEU A 57 5.50 3.85 -18.99
CA LEU A 57 6.69 2.99 -19.03
C LEU A 57 7.18 2.85 -20.47
N SER A 58 8.49 2.95 -20.69
CA SER A 58 9.10 2.90 -22.03
C SER A 58 10.46 2.21 -22.01
N PRO A 59 10.86 1.52 -23.10
CA PRO A 59 12.26 1.14 -23.30
C PRO A 59 13.16 2.33 -23.63
N LYS A 60 12.61 3.46 -24.09
CA LYS A 60 13.35 4.67 -24.49
C LYS A 60 13.20 5.80 -23.46
N PRO A 61 14.21 6.69 -23.31
CA PRO A 61 14.20 7.78 -22.33
C PRO A 61 13.24 8.92 -22.65
N TYR A 62 12.59 8.92 -23.81
CA TYR A 62 11.65 9.97 -24.21
C TYR A 62 10.48 9.38 -24.99
N THR A 63 9.38 10.12 -24.94
CA THR A 63 8.24 10.03 -25.85
C THR A 63 8.16 11.34 -26.63
N ARG A 64 7.26 11.45 -27.61
CA ARG A 64 7.07 12.69 -28.38
C ARG A 64 6.79 13.93 -27.51
N TYR A 65 6.21 13.74 -26.32
CA TYR A 65 5.75 14.85 -25.46
C TYR A 65 6.30 14.83 -24.03
N HIS A 66 7.00 13.77 -23.64
CA HIS A 66 7.45 13.59 -22.26
C HIS A 66 8.85 12.98 -22.21
N THR A 67 9.73 13.61 -21.44
CA THR A 67 11.00 13.01 -21.00
C THR A 67 10.73 12.04 -19.85
N LEU A 68 11.30 10.85 -19.92
CA LEU A 68 11.11 9.78 -18.96
C LEU A 68 12.38 9.58 -18.12
N GLN A 69 12.21 9.35 -16.82
CA GLN A 69 13.35 9.07 -15.94
C GLN A 69 13.76 7.60 -16.04
N ASP A 70 15.07 7.33 -15.90
CA ASP A 70 15.57 5.96 -15.74
C ASP A 70 15.07 5.39 -14.40
N LEU A 71 14.45 4.21 -14.44
CA LEU A 71 13.82 3.56 -13.29
C LEU A 71 14.81 2.91 -12.31
N ARG A 72 16.12 3.09 -12.53
CA ARG A 72 17.11 3.08 -11.42
C ARG A 72 16.75 4.11 -10.34
N LYS A 73 16.11 5.22 -10.73
CA LYS A 73 15.39 6.12 -9.82
C LYS A 73 13.93 5.66 -9.75
N PRO A 74 13.46 5.14 -8.61
CA PRO A 74 12.15 4.53 -8.53
C PRO A 74 11.01 5.55 -8.66
N ILE A 75 9.89 5.12 -9.21
CA ILE A 75 8.62 5.86 -9.16
C ILE A 75 7.87 5.42 -7.90
N ARG A 76 7.49 6.38 -7.06
CA ARG A 76 6.67 6.12 -5.89
C ARG A 76 5.20 6.34 -6.24
N LEU A 77 4.43 5.27 -6.10
CA LEU A 77 2.99 5.29 -6.02
C LEU A 77 2.58 5.25 -4.53
N VAL A 78 1.29 5.32 -4.25
CA VAL A 78 0.76 5.27 -2.88
C VAL A 78 1.09 3.92 -2.25
N PRO A 79 0.58 2.76 -2.71
CA PRO A 79 0.92 1.46 -2.13
C PRO A 79 2.23 0.87 -2.66
N PHE A 80 2.71 1.32 -3.82
CA PHE A 80 3.80 0.68 -4.56
C PHE A 80 4.99 1.60 -4.83
N ILE A 81 6.13 0.97 -5.08
CA ILE A 81 7.32 1.58 -5.66
C ILE A 81 7.66 0.75 -6.90
N ILE A 82 7.69 1.40 -8.06
CA ILE A 82 8.16 0.80 -9.31
C ILE A 82 9.65 1.09 -9.41
N PHE A 83 10.45 0.04 -9.57
CA PHE A 83 11.90 0.17 -9.67
C PHE A 83 12.47 -0.89 -10.60
N LEU A 84 13.67 -0.62 -11.12
CA LEU A 84 14.42 -1.55 -11.94
C LEU A 84 15.33 -2.43 -11.05
N ALA A 85 15.09 -3.74 -11.06
CA ALA A 85 15.88 -4.75 -10.35
C ALA A 85 16.67 -5.59 -11.37
N GLY A 86 17.95 -5.27 -11.56
CA GLY A 86 18.72 -5.77 -12.71
C GLY A 86 18.15 -5.20 -14.00
N ASP A 87 17.64 -6.07 -14.89
CA ASP A 87 17.03 -5.67 -16.16
C ASP A 87 15.50 -5.77 -16.17
N ARG A 88 14.87 -6.03 -15.01
CA ARG A 88 13.42 -6.20 -14.91
C ARG A 88 12.81 -5.20 -13.95
N LEU A 89 11.70 -4.59 -14.37
CA LEU A 89 10.88 -3.78 -13.47
C LEU A 89 10.20 -4.68 -12.45
N ARG A 90 10.17 -4.22 -11.20
CA ARG A 90 9.49 -4.89 -10.10
C ARG A 90 8.64 -3.90 -9.32
N LEU A 91 7.60 -4.43 -8.70
CA LEU A 91 6.83 -3.73 -7.68
C LEU A 91 7.39 -4.09 -6.30
N GLN A 92 7.67 -3.06 -5.52
CA GLN A 92 7.93 -3.18 -4.09
C GLN A 92 6.84 -2.44 -3.34
N VAL A 93 6.53 -2.88 -2.13
CA VAL A 93 5.63 -2.12 -1.25
C VAL A 93 6.26 -0.82 -0.79
N ASN A 94 5.47 0.25 -0.87
CA ASN A 94 5.84 1.54 -0.30
C ASN A 94 5.75 1.49 1.23
N ARG A 95 6.89 1.67 1.91
CA ARG A 95 6.97 1.66 3.37
C ARG A 95 6.11 2.75 4.00
N ASP A 96 5.89 3.87 3.31
CA ASP A 96 5.05 4.95 3.82
C ASP A 96 3.57 4.56 3.83
N TYR A 97 3.13 3.69 2.92
CA TYR A 97 1.79 3.10 2.98
C TYR A 97 1.64 2.16 4.18
N VAL A 98 2.65 1.33 4.46
CA VAL A 98 2.65 0.46 5.66
C VAL A 98 2.57 1.31 6.95
N ARG A 99 3.33 2.41 7.01
CA ARG A 99 3.27 3.37 8.11
C ARG A 99 1.90 4.05 8.20
N LEU A 100 1.29 4.40 7.07
CA LEU A 100 -0.06 4.96 7.02
C LEU A 100 -1.10 3.98 7.59
N GLN A 101 -0.99 2.68 7.31
CA GLN A 101 -1.86 1.67 7.89
C GLN A 101 -1.70 1.56 9.42
N LEU A 102 -0.47 1.66 9.95
CA LEU A 102 -0.25 1.74 11.40
C LEU A 102 -0.83 3.04 12.01
N LYS A 103 -0.69 4.18 11.33
CA LYS A 103 -1.32 5.43 11.75
C LYS A 103 -2.84 5.31 11.80
N ARG A 104 -3.45 4.65 10.80
CA ARG A 104 -4.89 4.35 10.78
C ARG A 104 -5.30 3.44 11.93
N ALA A 105 -4.55 2.37 12.20
CA ALA A 105 -4.81 1.48 13.34
C ALA A 105 -4.82 2.25 14.67
N ARG A 106 -3.89 3.19 14.84
CA ARG A 106 -3.84 4.07 16.03
C ARG A 106 -4.96 5.12 16.03
N ALA A 107 -5.36 5.64 14.89
CA ALA A 107 -6.50 6.55 14.81
C ALA A 107 -7.81 5.85 15.21
N LEU A 108 -7.97 4.57 14.87
CA LEU A 108 -9.12 3.75 15.29
C LEU A 108 -9.19 3.57 16.81
N SER A 109 -8.08 3.67 17.54
CA SER A 109 -8.08 3.60 19.01
C SER A 109 -8.35 4.95 19.69
N SER A 110 -8.33 6.05 18.93
CA SER A 110 -8.55 7.40 19.47
C SER A 110 -10.02 7.65 19.84
N SER A 111 -10.25 8.49 20.85
CA SER A 111 -11.58 8.92 21.29
C SER A 111 -12.39 9.61 20.20
N ALA A 112 -11.74 10.32 19.28
CA ALA A 112 -12.38 11.02 18.16
C ALA A 112 -13.07 10.07 17.16
N TYR A 113 -12.46 8.92 16.87
CA TYR A 113 -13.08 7.91 15.99
C TYR A 113 -14.36 7.30 16.59
N TRP A 114 -14.44 7.26 17.92
CA TRP A 114 -15.57 6.71 18.66
C TRP A 114 -16.52 7.79 19.21
N TYR A 115 -16.36 9.05 18.80
CA TYR A 115 -17.21 10.16 19.25
C TYR A 115 -18.67 9.89 18.85
N GLY A 116 -19.56 9.81 19.84
CA GLY A 116 -20.97 9.42 19.65
C GLY A 116 -21.27 7.92 19.69
N SER A 117 -20.26 7.05 19.70
CA SER A 117 -20.49 5.60 19.88
C SER A 117 -20.71 5.27 21.36
N ARG A 118 -21.88 4.71 21.69
CA ARG A 118 -22.22 4.36 23.08
C ARG A 118 -21.35 3.25 23.69
N ARG A 119 -20.69 2.41 22.87
CA ARG A 119 -19.80 1.32 23.34
C ARG A 119 -18.66 1.07 22.34
N LYS A 120 -17.42 1.22 22.79
CA LYS A 120 -16.22 0.78 22.06
C LYS A 120 -16.18 -0.75 22.13
N ARG A 121 -16.57 -1.43 21.05
CA ARG A 121 -16.61 -2.90 21.01
C ARG A 121 -15.28 -3.44 20.51
N GLU A 122 -14.70 -4.34 21.30
CA GLU A 122 -13.48 -5.09 20.95
C GLU A 122 -13.56 -5.71 19.55
N ARG A 123 -14.67 -6.39 19.25
CA ARG A 123 -14.89 -7.09 17.98
C ARG A 123 -14.79 -6.14 16.77
N ASP A 124 -15.40 -4.96 16.88
CA ASP A 124 -15.45 -4.00 15.79
C ASP A 124 -14.07 -3.38 15.55
N TYR A 125 -13.34 -3.08 16.63
CA TYR A 125 -11.95 -2.63 16.54
C TYR A 125 -11.04 -3.67 15.89
N ILE A 126 -11.07 -4.92 16.37
CA ILE A 126 -10.26 -6.02 15.78
C ILE A 126 -10.63 -6.21 14.31
N LYS A 127 -11.92 -6.19 13.95
CA LYS A 127 -12.38 -6.29 12.56
C LYS A 127 -11.80 -5.18 11.70
N ALA A 128 -11.84 -3.93 12.17
CA ALA A 128 -11.32 -2.77 11.45
C ALA A 128 -9.80 -2.86 11.26
N VAL A 129 -9.05 -3.20 12.32
CA VAL A 129 -7.60 -3.41 12.25
C VAL A 129 -7.23 -4.56 11.30
N ASN A 130 -7.95 -5.68 11.37
CA ASN A 130 -7.73 -6.81 10.48
C ASN A 130 -7.97 -6.46 9.02
N ASN A 131 -8.89 -5.54 8.71
CA ASN A 131 -9.08 -5.06 7.34
C ASN A 131 -7.86 -4.28 6.83
N LEU A 132 -7.19 -3.49 7.69
CA LEU A 132 -5.93 -2.82 7.35
C LEU A 132 -4.83 -3.85 7.02
N THR A 133 -4.72 -4.90 7.83
CA THR A 133 -3.74 -5.98 7.59
C THR A 133 -4.08 -6.79 6.33
N ARG A 134 -5.36 -7.06 6.06
CA ARG A 134 -5.79 -7.74 4.84
C ARG A 134 -5.41 -6.96 3.58
N GLU A 135 -5.51 -5.62 3.60
CA GLU A 135 -5.02 -4.79 2.49
C GLU A 135 -3.52 -5.00 2.25
N LEU A 136 -2.71 -4.97 3.30
CA LEU A 136 -1.27 -5.21 3.18
C LEU A 136 -0.98 -6.62 2.64
N LYS A 137 -1.70 -7.64 3.12
CA LYS A 137 -1.59 -9.01 2.59
C LYS A 137 -1.99 -9.07 1.11
N ALA A 138 -3.01 -8.33 0.69
CA ALA A 138 -3.41 -8.28 -0.71
C ALA A 138 -2.28 -7.71 -1.59
N ILE A 139 -1.61 -6.67 -1.12
CA ILE A 139 -0.45 -6.04 -1.77
C ILE A 139 0.77 -6.99 -1.81
N ASP A 140 1.03 -7.74 -0.74
CA ASP A 140 2.16 -8.69 -0.66
C ASP A 140 2.05 -9.86 -1.65
N ARG A 141 0.83 -10.21 -2.09
CA ARG A 141 0.63 -11.20 -3.16
C ARG A 141 1.16 -10.72 -4.52
N VAL A 142 1.30 -9.41 -4.72
CA VAL A 142 1.62 -8.82 -6.03
C VAL A 142 2.93 -8.03 -6.05
N ALA A 143 3.42 -7.59 -4.90
CA ALA A 143 4.62 -6.78 -4.76
C ALA A 143 5.57 -7.35 -3.72
N PHE A 144 6.86 -7.13 -3.94
CA PHE A 144 7.89 -7.55 -2.99
C PHE A 144 7.81 -6.75 -1.69
N VAL A 145 7.81 -7.48 -0.57
CA VAL A 145 7.87 -6.92 0.78
C VAL A 145 9.07 -7.51 1.50
N TYR A 146 9.93 -6.66 2.04
CA TYR A 146 11.02 -7.13 2.90
C TYR A 146 10.47 -7.82 4.16
N PRO A 147 10.98 -9.01 4.56
CA PRO A 147 10.55 -9.70 5.78
C PRO A 147 10.62 -8.82 7.03
N GLN A 148 11.64 -7.97 7.14
CA GLN A 148 11.80 -7.03 8.25
C GLN A 148 10.65 -6.01 8.32
N THR A 149 10.07 -5.64 7.17
CA THR A 149 8.91 -4.73 7.12
C THR A 149 7.67 -5.41 7.69
N LYS A 150 7.45 -6.70 7.39
CA LYS A 150 6.35 -7.49 7.96
C LYS A 150 6.50 -7.65 9.47
N ILE A 151 7.69 -8.03 9.93
CA ILE A 151 8.00 -8.20 11.36
C ILE A 151 7.80 -6.88 12.12
N ALA A 152 8.33 -5.77 11.60
CA ALA A 152 8.19 -4.46 12.23
C ALA A 152 6.73 -4.00 12.30
N TYR A 153 5.96 -4.20 11.21
CA TYR A 153 4.52 -3.91 11.18
C TYR A 153 3.78 -4.75 12.23
N ASN A 154 3.97 -6.07 12.25
CA ASN A 154 3.30 -6.98 13.18
C ASN A 154 3.60 -6.63 14.64
N ARG A 155 4.87 -6.33 14.95
CA ARG A 155 5.27 -5.90 16.30
C ARG A 155 4.56 -4.62 16.71
N LYS A 156 4.56 -3.60 15.85
CA LYS A 156 3.94 -2.31 16.17
C LYS A 156 2.42 -2.41 16.23
N LEU A 157 1.79 -3.17 15.34
CA LEU A 157 0.36 -3.41 15.35
C LEU A 157 -0.09 -4.11 16.64
N ARG A 158 0.64 -5.16 17.05
CA ARG A 158 0.36 -5.86 18.33
C ARG A 158 0.43 -4.89 19.50
N TRP A 159 1.43 -4.02 19.55
CA TRP A 159 1.54 -3.01 20.61
C TRP A 159 0.33 -2.05 20.61
N ILE A 160 -0.07 -1.52 19.44
CA ILE A 160 -1.24 -0.61 19.31
C ILE A 160 -2.53 -1.31 19.76
N VAL A 161 -2.74 -2.56 19.36
CA VAL A 161 -3.95 -3.32 19.72
C VAL A 161 -3.96 -3.67 21.21
N HIS A 162 -2.81 -4.05 21.76
CA HIS A 162 -2.65 -4.31 23.19
C HIS A 162 -2.96 -3.06 24.01
N GLU A 163 -2.38 -1.91 23.65
CA GLU A 163 -2.60 -0.62 24.30
C GLU A 163 -4.10 -0.24 24.30
N PHE A 164 -4.80 -0.43 23.17
CA PHE A 164 -6.25 -0.22 23.11
C PHE A 164 -7.01 -1.17 24.05
N MET A 165 -6.71 -2.46 24.03
CA MET A 165 -7.41 -3.45 24.85
C MET A 165 -7.23 -3.19 26.36
N THR A 166 -6.04 -2.83 26.80
CA THR A 166 -5.79 -2.59 28.23
C THR A 166 -6.25 -1.22 28.68
N SER A 167 -5.97 -0.18 27.90
CA SER A 167 -6.16 1.21 28.34
C SER A 167 -7.56 1.73 28.04
N VAL A 168 -8.17 1.28 26.93
CA VAL A 168 -9.48 1.75 26.49
C VAL A 168 -10.60 0.79 26.89
N LEU A 169 -10.36 -0.52 26.84
CA LEU A 169 -11.35 -1.53 27.23
C LEU A 169 -11.16 -2.06 28.66
N GLY A 170 -10.08 -1.68 29.34
CA GLY A 170 -9.82 -2.11 30.73
C GLY A 170 -9.52 -3.61 30.89
N LEU A 171 -9.14 -4.31 29.80
CA LEU A 171 -8.84 -5.73 29.88
C LEU A 171 -7.50 -5.98 30.59
N SER A 172 -7.40 -7.10 31.31
CA SER A 172 -6.12 -7.54 31.85
C SER A 172 -5.13 -7.85 30.72
N SER A 173 -3.84 -7.62 30.96
CA SER A 173 -2.79 -7.85 29.96
C SER A 173 -2.79 -9.30 29.45
N ARG A 174 -3.09 -10.28 30.32
CA ARG A 174 -3.21 -11.70 29.97
C ARG A 174 -4.36 -11.94 28.99
N LEU A 175 -5.55 -11.40 29.29
CA LEU A 175 -6.73 -11.54 28.45
C LEU A 175 -6.55 -10.83 27.09
N ALA A 176 -5.96 -9.63 27.08
CA ALA A 176 -5.64 -8.90 25.86
C ALA A 176 -4.72 -9.71 24.93
N ARG A 177 -3.62 -10.28 25.46
CA ARG A 177 -2.70 -11.12 24.69
C ARG A 177 -3.39 -12.37 24.13
N TRP A 178 -4.23 -13.03 24.92
CA TRP A 178 -4.99 -14.20 24.47
C TRP A 178 -5.93 -13.85 23.32
N LYS A 179 -6.70 -12.76 23.44
CA LYS A 179 -7.61 -12.29 22.37
C LYS A 179 -6.86 -11.89 21.11
N MET A 180 -5.73 -11.21 21.25
CA MET A 180 -4.87 -10.87 20.11
C MET A 180 -4.34 -12.12 19.40
N ALA A 181 -3.90 -13.13 20.15
CA ALA A 181 -3.41 -14.38 19.57
C ALA A 181 -4.51 -15.12 18.79
N GLN A 182 -5.77 -15.06 19.25
CA GLN A 182 -6.90 -15.70 18.58
C GLN A 182 -7.40 -14.94 17.34
N TYR A 183 -7.48 -13.61 17.41
CA TYR A 183 -8.26 -12.85 16.43
C TYR A 183 -7.45 -11.87 15.58
N LEU A 184 -6.22 -11.51 15.96
CA LEU A 184 -5.43 -10.52 15.22
C LEU A 184 -4.67 -11.19 14.07
N ILE A 185 -4.94 -10.75 12.83
CA ILE A 185 -4.22 -11.21 11.65
C ILE A 185 -2.84 -10.56 11.62
N SER A 186 -1.83 -11.34 11.23
CA SER A 186 -0.47 -10.87 10.97
C SER A 186 -0.24 -10.66 9.47
N PHE A 187 0.54 -9.63 9.14
CA PHE A 187 1.05 -9.33 7.81
C PHE A 187 2.14 -10.33 7.40
#